data_AF-A0A956QKW1-F1
#
_entry.id   AF-A0A956QKW1-F1
#
_cell.length_a   1.000
_cell.length_b   1.000
_cell.length_c   1.000
_cell.angle_alpha   90.00
_cell.angle_beta   90.00
_cell.angle_gamma   90.00
#
_symmetry.space_group_name_H-M   'P 1'
#
loop_
_entity.id
_entity.type
_entity.pdbx_description
1 polymer ?
#
loop_
_entity_poly.entity_id
_entity_poly.type
_entity_poly.pdbx_seq_one_letter_code
_entity_poly.pdbx_strand_id
1 'polypeptide(L)'
;GWEEAHQGASIRIPAIYKVIIKYVSPTYLIIVFGAFCYQNLGEWIRAVNQEPIRQYAVGLMVAIIVLLITCLAAGEKRWEEKGLGLEGRAE
;
A
#
# COMPACT_ATOMS: atom_id res chain seq x y z
N GLY A 1 6.31 -19.03 7.68
CA GLY A 1 5.63 -18.19 8.69
C GLY A 1 6.40 -18.06 10.00
N TRP A 2 6.03 -18.81 11.05
CA TRP A 2 6.68 -18.73 12.37
C TRP A 2 8.01 -19.49 12.43
N GLU A 3 8.09 -20.66 11.78
CA GLU A 3 9.32 -21.46 11.67
C GLU A 3 10.42 -20.74 10.86
N GLU A 4 10.03 -20.12 9.75
CA GLU A 4 10.90 -19.29 8.91
C GLU A 4 11.40 -18.04 9.65
N ALA A 5 10.55 -17.38 10.45
CA ALA A 5 10.96 -16.24 11.27
C ALA A 5 12.00 -16.61 12.35
N HIS A 6 12.14 -17.91 12.65
CA HIS A 6 13.15 -18.44 13.56
C HIS A 6 14.33 -19.11 12.83
N GLN A 7 14.24 -19.34 11.51
CA GLN A 7 15.38 -19.79 10.72
C GLN A 7 16.37 -18.63 10.53
N GLY A 8 17.62 -18.84 10.95
CA GLY A 8 18.68 -17.84 10.85
C GLY A 8 18.68 -16.77 11.96
N ALA A 9 17.72 -16.78 12.88
CA ALA A 9 17.69 -15.87 14.02
C ALA A 9 18.56 -16.39 15.18
N SER A 10 19.57 -15.62 15.59
CA SER A 10 20.44 -15.97 16.74
C SER A 10 19.70 -15.98 18.09
N ILE A 11 18.49 -15.42 18.15
CA ILE A 11 17.69 -15.27 19.37
C ILE A 11 16.29 -15.82 19.08
N ARG A 12 15.80 -16.72 19.94
CA ARG A 12 14.41 -17.21 19.85
C ARG A 12 13.44 -16.16 20.36
N ILE A 13 12.41 -15.88 19.57
CA ILE A 13 11.35 -14.94 19.94
C ILE A 13 10.38 -15.67 20.91
N PRO A 14 10.10 -15.11 22.10
CA PRO A 14 9.15 -15.70 23.04
C PRO A 14 7.74 -15.82 22.44
N ALA A 15 7.01 -16.88 22.79
CA ALA A 15 5.72 -17.22 22.19
C ALA A 15 4.65 -16.12 22.34
N ILE A 16 4.77 -15.24 23.33
CA ILE A 16 3.85 -14.11 23.53
C ILE A 16 3.87 -13.12 22.35
N TYR A 17 5.03 -12.92 21.71
CA TYR A 17 5.17 -12.02 20.57
C TYR A 17 4.44 -12.55 19.33
N LYS A 18 4.19 -13.86 19.23
CA LYS A 18 3.36 -14.44 18.17
C LYS A 18 1.94 -13.86 18.19
N VAL A 19 1.39 -13.67 19.39
CA VAL A 19 0.04 -13.11 19.59
C VAL A 19 0.05 -11.61 19.31
N ILE A 20 1.08 -10.91 19.78
CA ILE A 20 1.23 -9.46 19.55
C ILE A 20 1.30 -9.15 18.05
N ILE A 21 2.19 -9.83 17.31
CA ILE A 21 2.37 -9.60 15.87
C ILE A 21 1.11 -10.00 15.08
N LYS A 22 0.46 -11.10 15.46
CA LYS A 22 -0.71 -11.61 14.73
C LYS A 22 -1.98 -10.81 14.98
N TYR A 23 -2.15 -10.21 16.17
CA TYR A 23 -3.42 -9.59 16.56
C TYR A 23 -3.26 -8.15 17.06
N VAL A 24 -2.30 -7.88 17.95
CA VAL A 24 -2.14 -6.53 18.51
C VAL A 24 -1.68 -5.54 17.43
N SER A 25 -0.67 -5.90 16.64
CA SER A 25 -0.18 -5.04 15.55
C SER A 25 -1.26 -4.68 14.52
N PRO A 26 -2.01 -5.64 13.94
CA PRO A 26 -3.06 -5.28 12.98
C PRO A 26 -4.21 -4.52 13.64
N THR A 27 -4.63 -4.89 14.86
CA THR A 27 -5.70 -4.18 15.56
C THR A 27 -5.30 -2.74 15.90
N TYR A 28 -4.08 -2.50 16.36
CA TYR A 28 -3.60 -1.15 16.64
C TYR A 28 -3.58 -0.29 15.38
N LEU A 29 -3.07 -0.82 14.26
CA LEU A 29 -3.08 -0.13 12.96
C LEU A 29 -4.49 0.21 12.51
N ILE A 30 -5.42 -0.75 12.61
CA ILE A 30 -6.83 -0.54 12.25
C ILE A 30 -7.45 0.55 13.12
N ILE A 31 -7.21 0.54 14.42
CA ILE A 31 -7.78 1.54 15.34
C ILE A 31 -7.23 2.93 15.04
N VAL A 32 -5.91 3.08 14.92
CA VAL A 32 -5.30 4.40 14.66
C VAL A 32 -5.71 4.92 13.28
N PHE A 33 -5.71 4.06 12.27
CA PHE A 33 -6.18 4.42 10.93
C PHE A 33 -7.67 4.77 10.92
N GLY A 34 -8.51 3.98 11.58
CA GLY A 34 -9.95 4.24 11.71
C GLY A 34 -10.22 5.55 12.46
N ALA A 35 -9.49 5.81 13.54
CA ALA A 35 -9.57 7.06 14.28
C ALA A 35 -9.13 8.26 13.42
N PHE A 36 -8.07 8.11 12.62
CA PHE A 36 -7.64 9.13 11.66
C PHE A 36 -8.72 9.41 10.61
N CYS A 37 -9.31 8.36 10.04
CA CYS A 37 -10.41 8.45 9.08
C CYS A 37 -11.62 9.19 9.65
N TYR A 38 -11.95 8.97 10.93
CA TYR A 38 -13.06 9.66 11.58
C TYR A 38 -12.76 11.11 11.94
N GLN A 39 -11.59 11.39 12.50
CA GLN A 39 -11.28 12.69 13.10
C GLN A 39 -10.63 13.67 12.11
N ASN A 40 -9.73 13.20 11.26
CA ASN A 40 -8.82 14.07 10.49
C ASN A 40 -9.12 14.07 8.99
N LEU A 41 -9.67 12.98 8.44
CA LEU A 41 -9.89 12.85 7.00
C LEU A 41 -10.87 13.91 6.47
N GLY A 42 -11.96 14.17 7.20
CA GLY A 42 -12.93 15.19 6.81
C GLY A 42 -12.34 16.60 6.77
N GLU A 43 -11.55 16.96 7.78
CA GLU A 43 -10.84 18.25 7.82
C GLU A 43 -9.78 18.35 6.73
N TRP A 44 -9.01 17.28 6.50
CA TRP A 44 -8.00 17.23 5.45
C TRP A 44 -8.61 17.45 4.06
N ILE A 45 -9.74 16.78 3.76
CA ILE A 45 -10.46 16.97 2.49
C ILE A 45 -10.94 18.42 2.34
N ARG A 46 -11.52 18.99 3.40
CA ARG A 46 -11.97 20.39 3.39
C ARG A 46 -10.79 21.35 3.18
N ALA A 47 -9.67 21.10 3.84
CA ALA A 47 -8.46 21.91 3.74
C ALA A 47 -7.79 21.82 2.36
N VAL A 48 -7.96 20.71 1.63
CA VAL A 48 -7.54 20.59 0.22
C VAL A 48 -8.46 21.38 -0.70
N ASN A 49 -9.76 21.44 -0.41
CA ASN A 49 -10.75 22.14 -1.24
C ASN A 49 -10.74 23.68 -1.05
N GLN A 50 -10.28 24.17 0.11
CA GLN A 50 -10.24 25.60 0.40
C GLN A 50 -9.00 26.30 -0.15
N GLU A 51 -7.89 25.58 -0.29
CA GLU A 51 -6.60 26.14 -0.69
C GLU A 51 -6.26 25.74 -2.13
N PRO A 52 -6.27 26.69 -3.10
CA PRO A 52 -6.08 26.36 -4.51
C PRO A 52 -4.72 25.70 -4.79
N ILE A 53 -3.68 26.08 -4.05
CA ILE A 53 -2.33 25.50 -4.18
C ILE A 53 -2.31 24.02 -3.77
N ARG A 54 -3.00 23.65 -2.70
CA ARG A 54 -3.10 22.24 -2.27
C ARG A 54 -3.89 21.40 -3.26
N GLN A 55 -4.97 21.95 -3.81
CA GLN A 55 -5.77 21.29 -4.83
C GLN A 55 -4.96 20.98 -6.08
N TYR A 56 -4.15 21.93 -6.57
CA TYR A 56 -3.28 21.68 -7.72
C TYR A 56 -2.20 20.64 -7.42
N ALA A 57 -1.62 20.63 -6.22
CA ALA A 57 -0.63 19.62 -5.83
C ALA A 57 -1.22 18.20 -5.78
N VAL A 58 -2.40 18.03 -5.19
CA VAL A 58 -3.11 16.75 -5.15
C VAL A 58 -3.55 16.33 -6.57
N GLY A 59 -4.05 17.27 -7.36
CA GLY A 59 -4.42 17.02 -8.75
C GLY A 59 -3.24 16.54 -9.61
N LEU A 60 -2.07 17.16 -9.46
CA LEU A 60 -0.85 16.74 -10.14
C LEU A 60 -0.41 15.34 -9.70
N MET A 61 -0.50 15.03 -8.41
CA MET A 61 -0.17 13.70 -7.89
C MET A 61 -1.08 12.63 -8.51
N VAL A 62 -2.39 12.86 -8.54
CA VAL A 62 -3.36 11.97 -9.18
C VAL A 62 -3.08 11.85 -10.68
N ALA A 63 -2.79 12.95 -11.36
CA ALA A 63 -2.48 12.94 -12.80
C ALA A 63 -1.24 12.10 -13.11
N ILE A 64 -0.18 12.20 -12.30
CA ILE A 64 1.04 11.39 -12.46
C ILE A 64 0.73 9.91 -12.20
N ILE A 65 -0.04 9.58 -11.15
CA ILE A 65 -0.42 8.20 -10.86
C ILE A 65 -1.21 7.60 -12.03
N VAL A 66 -2.20 8.32 -12.55
CA VAL A 66 -3.01 7.88 -13.70
C VAL A 66 -2.13 7.69 -14.93
N LEU A 67 -1.20 8.62 -15.19
CA LEU A 67 -0.24 8.49 -16.28
C LEU A 67 0.63 7.23 -16.12
N LEU A 68 1.16 6.96 -14.92
CA LEU A 68 1.98 5.78 -14.66
C LEU A 68 1.20 4.48 -14.83
N ILE A 69 -0.05 4.43 -14.36
CA ILE A 69 -0.95 3.28 -14.56
C ILE A 69 -1.20 3.08 -16.06
N THR A 70 -1.43 4.17 -16.80
CA THR A 70 -1.67 4.10 -18.25
C THR A 70 -0.42 3.60 -18.98
N CYS A 71 0.77 4.05 -18.59
CA CYS A 71 2.03 3.55 -19.13
C CYS A 71 2.24 2.06 -18.81
N LEU A 72 1.88 1.61 -17.62
CA LEU A 72 1.97 0.20 -17.23
C LEU A 72 1.03 -0.66 -18.08
N ALA A 73 -0.24 -0.25 -18.20
CA ALA A 73 -1.25 -0.96 -18.99
C ALA A 73 -0.90 -0.99 -20.49
N ALA A 74 -0.39 0.13 -21.03
CA ALA A 74 0.08 0.18 -22.41
C ALA A 74 1.34 -0.67 -22.64
N GLY A 75 2.22 -0.75 -21.63
CA GLY A 75 3.40 -1.60 -21.65
C GLY A 75 3.06 -3.09 -21.64
N GLU A 76 2.15 -3.50 -20.76
CA GLU A 76 1.63 -4.87 -20.67
C GLU A 76 1.00 -5.31 -21.98
N LYS A 77 0.04 -4.54 -22.50
CA LYS A 77 -0.61 -4.81 -23.79
C LYS A 77 0.42 -4.96 -24.92
N ARG A 78 1.46 -4.13 -24.95
CA ARG A 78 2.53 -4.19 -25.95
C ARG A 78 3.47 -5.40 -25.76
N TRP A 79 3.61 -5.90 -24.54
CA TRP A 79 4.40 -7.10 -24.25
C TRP A 79 3.64 -8.40 -24.52
N GLU A 80 2.32 -8.40 -24.36
CA GLU A 80 1.44 -9.48 -24.82
C GLU A 80 1.50 -9.65 -26.34
N GLU A 81 1.44 -8.55 -27.10
CA GLU A 81 1.60 -8.57 -28.56
C GLU A 81 2.97 -9.11 -29.01
N LYS A 82 3.97 -9.06 -28.13
CA LYS A 82 5.32 -9.60 -28.36
C LYS A 82 5.54 -11.00 -27.80
N GLY A 83 4.51 -11.63 -27.22
CA GLY A 83 4.59 -12.97 -26.63
C GLY A 83 5.47 -13.06 -25.38
N LEU A 84 5.72 -11.93 -24.70
CA LEU A 84 6.54 -11.84 -23.49
C LEU A 84 5.69 -11.54 -22.23
N GLY A 85 4.37 -11.74 -22.32
CA GLY A 85 3.44 -11.57 -21.20
C GLY A 85 3.86 -12.40 -19.99
N LEU A 86 3.74 -11.83 -18.79
CA LEU A 86 4.20 -12.43 -17.52
C LEU A 86 3.46 -13.73 -17.18
N GLU A 87 2.31 -13.99 -17.80
CA GLU A 87 1.52 -15.21 -17.65
C GLU A 87 2.21 -16.45 -18.27
N GLY A 88 3.10 -16.26 -19.26
CA GLY A 88 3.82 -17.36 -19.92
C GLY A 88 5.11 -17.83 -19.21
N ARG A 89 5.40 -17.34 -17.99
CA ARG A 89 6.56 -17.80 -17.19
C ARG A 89 6.16 -18.52 -15.89
N ALA A 90 4.87 -18.78 -15.72
CA ALA A 90 4.35 -19.53 -14.59
C ALA A 90 4.10 -21.02 -14.90
N GLU A 91 4.51 -21.52 -16.06
CA GLU A 91 4.48 -22.94 -16.43
C GLU A 91 5.86 -23.44 -16.89
#